data_AF-A0A0C9ZM82-F1
#
_entry.id   AF-A0A0C9ZM82-F1
#
_cell.length_a   1.000
_cell.length_b   1.000
_cell.length_c   1.000
_cell.angle_alpha   90.00
_cell.angle_beta   90.00
_cell.angle_gamma   90.00
#
_symmetry.space_group_name_H-M   'P 1'
#
loop_
_entity.id
_entity.type
_entity.pdbx_description
1 polymer ?
#
loop_
_entity_poly.entity_id
_entity_poly.type
_entity_poly.pdbx_seq_one_letter_code
_entity_poly.pdbx_strand_id
1 'polypeptide(L)'
;MASASAIGKLSREEFRRQKDLEAARKAGTAPAALDEEGKPINPHIPQYISQAPWYLDTGAPSLSHQRRPAAAKPPSEIDSWYDRGARAGPAAKKYRKGACENCGAMTHKKQDCLERPRKKGAKFTNKDIQADEDL
;
A
#
# COMPACT_ATOMS: atom_id res chain seq x y z
N MET A 1 -3.90 27.95 26.61
CA MET A 1 -2.48 28.32 26.61
C MET A 1 -1.68 27.05 26.37
N ALA A 2 -1.30 26.80 25.11
CA ALA A 2 -0.51 25.64 24.73
C ALA A 2 0.97 25.91 25.09
N SER A 3 1.54 25.12 26.00
CA SER A 3 2.96 25.23 26.37
C SER A 3 3.80 24.57 25.28
N ALA A 4 4.54 25.40 24.54
CA ALA A 4 5.62 24.97 23.65
C ALA A 4 6.70 24.25 24.48
N SER A 5 7.03 23.01 24.12
CA SER A 5 8.22 22.34 24.64
C SER A 5 9.46 22.99 24.03
N ALA A 6 9.94 24.08 24.64
CA ALA A 6 11.22 24.66 24.31
C ALA A 6 12.34 23.67 24.69
N ILE A 7 13.34 23.54 23.81
CA ILE A 7 14.57 22.77 23.97
C ILE A 7 15.45 23.45 25.03
N GLY A 8 14.99 23.47 26.27
CA GLY A 8 15.63 24.02 27.44
C GLY A 8 15.41 23.09 28.62
N LYS A 9 16.37 23.05 29.55
CA LYS A 9 16.26 22.21 30.76
C LYS A 9 15.02 22.65 31.54
N LEU A 10 13.96 21.84 31.52
CA LEU A 10 12.79 22.05 32.38
C LEU A 10 13.26 22.23 33.82
N SER A 11 12.71 23.22 34.50
CA SER A 11 12.96 23.37 35.94
C SER A 11 12.45 22.12 36.67
N ARG A 12 13.07 21.79 37.81
CA ARG A 12 12.67 20.63 38.62
C ARG A 12 11.19 20.68 39.01
N GLU A 13 10.66 21.89 39.19
CA GLU A 13 9.25 22.12 39.53
C GLU A 13 8.32 21.83 38.35
N GLU A 14 8.66 22.28 37.14
CA GLU A 14 7.88 21.98 35.93
C GLU A 14 7.87 20.48 35.62
N PHE A 15 9.00 19.80 35.79
CA PHE A 15 9.08 18.35 35.59
C PHE A 15 8.17 17.57 36.56
N ARG A 16 8.15 17.97 37.84
CA ARG A 16 7.24 17.40 38.84
C ARG A 16 5.78 17.63 38.46
N ARG A 17 5.43 18.87 38.11
CA ARG A 17 4.07 19.22 37.66
C ARG A 17 3.64 18.41 36.44
N GLN A 18 4.52 18.20 35.47
CA GLN A 18 4.22 17.39 34.28
C GLN A 18 3.96 15.92 34.65
N LYS A 19 4.77 15.34 35.54
CA LYS A 19 4.56 13.97 36.03
C LYS A 19 3.27 13.81 36.83
N ASP A 20 2.93 14.78 37.67
CA ASP A 20 1.69 14.77 38.44
C ASP A 20 0.47 14.90 37.51
N LEU A 21 0.55 15.72 36.45
CA LEU A 21 -0.48 15.82 35.42
C LEU A 21 -0.64 14.51 34.62
N GLU A 22 0.46 13.85 34.25
CA GLU A 22 0.42 12.54 33.60
C GLU A 22 -0.20 11.47 34.51
N ALA A 23 0.13 11.47 35.81
CA ALA A 23 -0.44 10.56 36.79
C ALA A 23 -1.94 10.81 37.00
N ALA A 24 -2.37 12.07 37.10
CA ALA A 24 -3.77 12.45 37.20
C ALA A 24 -4.57 12.04 35.95
N ARG A 25 -3.98 12.21 34.75
CA ARG A 25 -4.57 11.74 33.50
C ARG A 25 -4.71 10.22 33.47
N LYS A 26 -3.68 9.50 33.91
CA LYS A 26 -3.69 8.03 34.00
C LYS A 26 -4.68 7.52 35.04
N ALA A 27 -4.93 8.29 36.10
CA ALA A 27 -5.93 8.00 37.12
C ALA A 27 -7.36 8.45 36.74
N GLY A 28 -7.54 9.11 35.59
CA GLY A 28 -8.84 9.61 35.13
C GLY A 28 -9.35 10.87 35.85
N THR A 29 -8.54 11.52 36.68
CA THR A 29 -8.91 12.74 37.42
C THR A 29 -8.63 14.04 36.66
N ALA A 30 -7.82 13.97 35.59
CA ALA A 30 -7.53 15.09 34.70
C ALA A 30 -7.90 14.76 33.24
N PRO A 31 -8.32 15.74 32.43
CA PRO A 31 -8.66 15.51 31.02
C PRO A 31 -7.42 15.10 30.21
N ALA A 32 -7.66 14.22 29.24
CA ALA A 32 -6.65 13.76 28.30
C ALA A 32 -6.04 14.93 27.51
N ALA A 33 -4.79 14.76 27.07
CA ALA A 33 -4.21 15.69 26.09
C ALA A 33 -4.98 15.57 24.77
N LEU A 34 -5.21 16.69 24.10
CA LEU A 34 -5.84 16.72 22.78
C LEU A 34 -4.74 16.83 21.73
N ASP A 35 -4.86 16.08 20.64
CA ASP A 35 -4.01 16.24 19.45
C ASP A 35 -4.41 17.48 18.62
N GLU A 36 -3.67 17.74 17.54
CA GLU A 36 -3.92 18.85 16.60
C GLU A 36 -5.32 18.75 15.96
N GLU A 37 -5.86 17.54 15.82
CA GLU A 37 -7.21 17.27 15.31
C GLU A 37 -8.28 17.21 16.41
N GLY A 38 -7.95 17.57 17.65
CA GLY A 38 -8.88 17.60 18.78
C GLY A 38 -9.28 16.23 19.33
N LYS A 39 -8.59 15.16 18.96
CA LYS A 39 -8.82 13.80 19.48
C LYS A 39 -8.06 13.61 20.79
N PRO A 40 -8.69 12.96 21.79
CA PRO A 40 -8.03 12.68 23.06
C PRO A 40 -6.95 11.60 22.88
N ILE A 41 -5.73 11.93 23.30
CA ILE A 41 -4.60 11.00 23.39
C ILE A 41 -4.77 10.18 24.66
N ASN A 42 -4.81 8.85 24.52
CA ASN A 42 -5.00 7.95 25.65
C ASN A 42 -3.82 8.07 26.65
N PRO A 43 -4.07 8.42 27.93
CA PRO A 43 -3.04 8.55 28.97
C PRO A 43 -2.27 7.27 29.31
N HIS A 44 -2.76 6.10 28.89
CA HIS A 44 -2.11 4.81 29.10
C HIS A 44 -1.09 4.44 28.02
N ILE A 45 -0.97 5.24 26.95
CA ILE A 45 0.07 5.05 25.94
C ILE A 45 1.43 5.38 26.60
N PRO A 46 2.41 4.45 26.57
CA PRO A 46 3.74 4.73 27.11
C PRO A 46 4.39 5.95 26.45
N GLN A 47 5.17 6.71 27.25
CA GLN A 47 5.80 7.96 26.82
C GLN A 47 6.61 7.83 25.51
N TYR A 48 7.31 6.71 25.31
CA TYR A 48 8.13 6.47 24.12
C TYR A 48 7.31 6.26 22.83
N ILE A 49 6.02 5.94 22.93
CA ILE A 49 5.11 5.83 21.78
C ILE A 49 4.46 7.18 21.49
N SER A 50 4.01 7.88 22.54
CA SER A 50 3.30 9.15 22.43
C SER A 50 4.21 10.33 22.04
N GLN A 51 5.48 10.30 22.43
CA GLN A 51 6.42 11.36 22.10
C GLN A 51 6.90 11.19 20.65
N ALA A 52 6.66 12.21 19.82
CA ALA A 52 7.17 12.24 18.46
C ALA A 52 8.71 12.32 18.47
N PRO A 53 9.42 11.55 17.63
CA PRO A 53 10.84 11.72 17.42
C PRO A 53 11.16 13.12 16.87
N TRP A 54 12.36 13.64 17.17
CA TRP A 54 12.79 15.00 16.79
C TRP A 54 12.63 15.35 15.30
N TYR A 55 12.70 14.35 14.40
CA TYR A 55 12.58 14.55 12.96
C TYR A 55 11.13 14.63 12.45
N LEU A 56 10.15 14.40 13.33
CA LEU A 56 8.71 14.53 13.08
C LEU A 56 8.01 15.39 14.16
N ASP A 57 8.79 16.04 15.03
CA ASP A 57 8.26 16.80 16.16
C ASP A 57 7.68 18.13 15.68
N THR A 58 6.36 18.30 15.85
CA THR A 58 5.65 19.56 15.58
C THR A 58 5.58 20.45 16.83
N GLY A 59 6.12 20.00 17.97
CA GLY A 59 6.06 20.68 19.26
C GLY A 59 4.70 20.54 19.96
N ALA A 60 3.73 19.87 19.34
CA ALA A 60 2.42 19.56 19.90
C ALA A 60 2.29 18.05 20.19
N PRO A 61 1.54 17.65 21.24
CA PRO A 61 1.28 16.24 21.50
C PRO A 61 0.43 15.67 20.36
N SER A 62 0.98 14.71 19.61
CA SER A 62 0.28 14.05 18.50
C SER A 62 0.66 12.57 18.40
N LEU A 63 -0.22 11.78 17.77
CA LEU A 63 0.04 10.38 17.40
C LEU A 63 0.17 10.21 15.88
N SER A 64 0.42 11.30 15.16
CA SER A 64 0.50 11.32 13.70
C SER A 64 1.67 10.48 13.19
N HIS A 65 2.82 10.48 13.90
CA HIS A 65 4.00 9.68 13.58
C HIS A 65 3.78 8.16 13.69
N GLN A 66 2.76 7.73 14.43
CA GLN A 66 2.37 6.33 14.55
C GLN A 66 1.36 5.90 13.47
N ARG A 67 0.78 6.84 12.72
CA ARG A 67 -0.18 6.51 11.66
C ARG A 67 0.54 5.93 10.45
N ARG A 68 -0.11 4.98 9.78
CA ARG A 68 0.41 4.44 8.52
C ARG A 68 0.56 5.60 7.52
N PRO A 69 1.74 5.79 6.90
CA PRO A 69 1.90 6.82 5.89
C PRO A 69 0.95 6.55 4.72
N ALA A 70 0.52 7.61 4.04
CA ALA A 70 -0.27 7.46 2.83
C ALA A 70 0.54 6.66 1.81
N ALA A 71 -0.01 5.53 1.34
CA ALA A 71 0.63 4.73 0.32
C ALA A 71 0.70 5.55 -0.98
N ALA A 72 1.87 5.55 -1.63
CA ALA A 72 2.08 6.29 -2.88
C ALA A 72 1.21 5.78 -4.04
N LYS A 73 0.67 4.56 -3.94
CA LYS A 73 -0.25 3.99 -4.91
C LYS A 73 -1.43 3.34 -4.17
N PRO A 74 -2.68 3.62 -4.57
CA PRO A 74 -3.80 2.88 -4.04
C PRO A 74 -3.66 1.39 -4.41
N PRO A 75 -4.03 0.47 -3.51
CA PRO A 75 -4.16 -0.94 -3.88
C PRO A 75 -5.22 -1.09 -4.98
N SER A 76 -5.11 -2.17 -5.76
CA SER A 76 -6.17 -2.60 -6.68
C SER A 76 -7.47 -2.82 -5.91
N GLU A 77 -8.60 -2.46 -6.52
CA GLU A 77 -9.92 -2.66 -5.92
C GLU A 77 -10.28 -4.16 -5.87
N ILE A 78 -11.25 -4.53 -5.03
CA ILE A 78 -11.66 -5.93 -4.86
C ILE A 78 -12.13 -6.54 -6.20
N ASP A 79 -12.76 -5.71 -7.04
CA ASP A 79 -13.34 -6.13 -8.32
C ASP A 79 -12.38 -5.96 -9.51
N SER A 80 -11.21 -5.33 -9.31
CA SER A 80 -10.24 -5.17 -10.39
C SER A 80 -9.45 -6.48 -10.55
N TRP A 81 -9.96 -7.36 -11.40
CA TRP A 81 -9.30 -8.59 -11.84
C TRP A 81 -8.71 -8.42 -13.25
N TYR A 82 -7.78 -9.31 -13.65
CA TYR A 82 -7.29 -9.33 -15.04
C TYR A 82 -8.31 -9.99 -15.97
N ASP A 83 -8.39 -9.55 -17.22
CA ASP A 83 -9.33 -10.08 -18.19
C ASP A 83 -8.99 -11.53 -18.56
N ARG A 84 -9.87 -12.47 -18.23
CA ARG A 84 -9.69 -13.90 -18.55
C ARG A 84 -10.36 -14.26 -19.86
N GLY A 85 -9.59 -14.78 -20.81
CA GLY A 85 -10.10 -15.25 -22.10
C GLY A 85 -10.60 -14.12 -23.01
N ALA A 86 -10.26 -12.87 -22.67
CA ALA A 86 -10.43 -11.75 -23.58
C ALA A 86 -9.50 -11.94 -24.77
N ARG A 87 -10.04 -11.70 -25.96
CA ARG A 87 -9.34 -11.86 -27.23
C ARG A 87 -9.21 -10.51 -27.89
N ALA A 88 -8.00 -10.15 -28.28
CA ALA A 88 -7.69 -8.90 -28.97
C ALA A 88 -8.41 -8.77 -30.32
N GLY A 89 -8.93 -9.88 -30.87
CA GLY A 89 -9.72 -9.88 -32.08
C GLY A 89 -9.96 -11.27 -32.68
N PRO A 90 -10.49 -11.34 -33.90
CA PRO A 90 -10.65 -12.61 -34.60
C PRO A 90 -9.30 -13.26 -34.91
N ALA A 91 -9.29 -14.59 -34.97
CA ALA A 91 -8.10 -15.33 -35.35
C ALA A 91 -7.58 -14.94 -36.74
N ALA A 92 -6.27 -14.84 -36.87
CA ALA A 92 -5.63 -14.55 -38.16
C ALA A 92 -5.80 -15.74 -39.12
N LYS A 93 -5.91 -15.46 -40.43
CA LYS A 93 -6.03 -16.51 -41.47
C LYS A 93 -4.69 -17.11 -41.90
N LYS A 94 -3.57 -16.45 -41.57
CA LYS A 94 -2.20 -16.85 -41.92
C LYS A 94 -1.27 -16.62 -40.74
N TYR A 95 -0.23 -17.44 -40.66
CA TYR A 95 0.80 -17.33 -39.63
C TYR A 95 1.54 -15.99 -39.75
N ARG A 96 1.73 -15.31 -38.62
CA ARG A 96 2.48 -14.06 -38.51
C ARG A 96 3.88 -14.33 -37.95
N LYS A 97 4.89 -13.62 -38.45
CA LYS A 97 6.27 -13.74 -37.96
C LYS A 97 6.31 -13.29 -36.49
N GLY A 98 6.82 -14.16 -35.61
CA GLY A 98 6.85 -13.91 -34.16
C GLY A 98 5.73 -14.60 -33.38
N ALA A 99 4.74 -15.18 -34.07
CA ALA A 99 3.69 -15.96 -33.42
C ALA A 99 4.21 -17.30 -32.89
N CYS A 100 3.47 -17.88 -31.96
CA CYS A 100 3.65 -19.25 -31.50
C CYS A 100 3.64 -20.23 -32.69
N GLU A 101 4.72 -21.00 -32.84
CA GLU A 101 4.85 -21.94 -33.97
C GLU A 101 3.80 -23.08 -33.93
N ASN A 102 3.22 -23.35 -32.76
CA ASN A 102 2.20 -24.39 -32.56
C ASN A 102 0.80 -23.91 -32.97
N CYS A 103 0.25 -22.92 -32.25
CA CYS A 103 -1.13 -22.45 -32.41
C CYS A 103 -1.28 -21.18 -33.28
N GLY A 104 -0.22 -20.40 -33.47
CA GLY A 104 -0.25 -19.18 -34.29
C GLY A 104 -0.70 -17.89 -33.59
N ALA A 105 -0.96 -17.91 -32.28
CA ALA A 105 -1.20 -16.71 -31.47
C ALA A 105 0.12 -15.93 -31.21
N MET A 106 0.04 -14.61 -31.06
CA MET A 106 1.20 -13.73 -30.85
C MET A 106 1.55 -13.50 -29.38
N THR A 107 0.68 -13.89 -28.44
CA THR A 107 0.80 -13.52 -27.02
C THR A 107 1.81 -14.36 -26.24
N HIS A 108 2.20 -15.52 -26.76
CA HIS A 108 3.05 -16.47 -26.05
C HIS A 108 3.98 -17.23 -27.02
N LYS A 109 4.99 -17.88 -26.45
CA LYS A 109 5.93 -18.72 -27.19
C LYS A 109 5.42 -20.17 -27.28
N LYS A 110 6.01 -20.96 -28.17
CA LYS A 110 5.67 -22.39 -28.33
C LYS A 110 5.76 -23.20 -27.02
N GLN A 111 6.70 -22.84 -26.15
CA GLN A 111 6.92 -23.54 -24.87
C GLN A 111 5.78 -23.30 -23.88
N ASP A 112 5.18 -22.12 -23.91
CA ASP A 112 4.09 -21.70 -23.02
C ASP A 112 2.72 -21.87 -23.70
N CYS A 113 2.67 -22.66 -24.77
CA CYS A 113 1.45 -22.84 -25.55
C CYS A 113 0.47 -23.75 -24.81
N LEU A 114 -0.75 -23.24 -24.62
CA LEU A 114 -1.83 -23.97 -23.96
C LEU A 114 -2.53 -24.97 -24.89
N GLU A 115 -2.31 -24.85 -26.21
CA GLU A 115 -2.86 -25.78 -27.20
C GLU A 115 -2.05 -27.07 -27.25
N ARG A 116 -2.74 -28.18 -27.55
CA ARG A 116 -2.09 -29.49 -27.68
C ARG A 116 -0.93 -29.41 -28.70
N PRO A 117 0.28 -29.91 -28.37
CA PRO A 117 1.41 -29.88 -29.29
C PRO A 117 1.08 -30.59 -30.61
N ARG A 118 1.13 -29.86 -31.72
CA ARG A 118 0.83 -30.37 -33.06
C ARG A 118 2.07 -30.98 -33.71
N LYS A 119 1.90 -32.08 -34.46
CA LYS A 119 2.98 -32.69 -35.26
C LYS A 119 3.52 -31.75 -36.34
N LYS A 120 2.62 -31.01 -37.00
CA LYS A 120 2.95 -29.90 -37.91
C LYS A 120 2.23 -28.66 -37.39
N GLY A 121 2.98 -27.71 -36.84
CA GLY A 121 2.43 -26.49 -36.23
C GLY A 121 1.79 -25.53 -37.25
N ALA A 122 1.12 -24.50 -36.72
CA ALA A 122 0.51 -23.44 -37.52
C ALA A 122 1.51 -22.73 -38.45
N LYS A 123 2.79 -22.65 -38.06
CA LYS A 123 3.87 -22.06 -38.86
C LYS A 123 4.00 -22.64 -40.27
N PHE A 124 3.78 -23.95 -40.41
CA PHE A 124 3.95 -24.65 -41.69
C PHE A 124 2.62 -24.92 -42.40
N THR A 125 1.52 -25.01 -41.65
CA THR A 125 0.23 -25.45 -42.17
C THR A 125 -0.75 -24.30 -42.42
N ASN A 126 -0.59 -23.15 -41.76
CA ASN A 126 -1.57 -22.07 -41.70
C ASN A 126 -2.99 -22.53 -41.34
N LYS A 127 -3.13 -23.70 -40.69
CA LYS A 127 -4.41 -24.28 -40.30
C LYS A 127 -4.66 -24.05 -38.83
N ASP A 128 -5.93 -23.81 -38.50
CA ASP A 128 -6.42 -23.70 -37.11
C ASP A 128 -5.58 -22.72 -36.28
N ILE A 129 -5.47 -21.48 -36.76
CA ILE A 129 -4.75 -20.42 -36.06
C ILE A 129 -5.64 -19.91 -34.92
N GLN A 130 -5.09 -19.84 -33.72
CA GLN A 130 -5.82 -19.30 -32.56
C GLN A 130 -5.82 -17.77 -32.55
N ALA A 131 -6.82 -17.21 -31.89
CA ALA A 131 -6.90 -15.77 -31.65
C ALA A 131 -5.77 -15.33 -30.69
N ASP A 132 -5.42 -14.04 -30.75
CA ASP A 132 -4.53 -13.45 -29.77
C ASP A 132 -5.33 -13.15 -28.49
N GLU A 133 -4.76 -13.48 -27.34
CA GLU A 133 -5.31 -13.05 -26.04
C GLU A 133 -5.07 -11.53 -25.86
N ASP A 134 -5.92 -10.87 -25.08
CA ASP A 134 -5.64 -9.51 -24.61
C ASP A 134 -4.58 -9.53 -23.49
N LEU A 135 -3.75 -8.48 -23.46
CA LEU A 135 -2.61 -8.32 -22.55
C LEU A 135 -3.01 -7.72 -21.20
#